data_AF-A0A6P0U7Y4-F1
#
_entry.id   AF-A0A6P0U7Y4-F1
#
_cell.length_a   1.000
_cell.length_b   1.000
_cell.length_c   1.000
_cell.angle_alpha   90.00
_cell.angle_beta   90.00
_cell.angle_gamma   90.00
#
_symmetry.space_group_name_H-M   'P 1'
#
loop_
_entity.id
_entity.type
_entity.pdbx_description
1 polymer ?
#
loop_
_entity_poly.entity_id
_entity_poly.type
_entity_poly.pdbx_seq_one_letter_code
_entity_poly.pdbx_strand_id
1 'polypeptide(L)' 'MPENIKVTQVSQETWPNTCLGLANSDELCGQRLVEGWYIILSDGNDTWSYRTDNKGKSIRVEGKNKI' A
#
# COMPACT_ATOMS: atom_id res chain seq x y z
N MET A 1 -17.65 -13.16 -6.84
CA MET A 1 -16.24 -12.91 -6.47
C MET A 1 -15.55 -12.49 -7.74
N PRO A 2 -14.91 -11.31 -7.83
CA PRO A 2 -14.20 -10.95 -9.05
C PRO A 2 -13.13 -12.01 -9.31
N GLU A 3 -13.17 -12.56 -10.50
CA GLU A 3 -12.76 -13.94 -10.75
C GLU A 3 -11.25 -14.16 -10.87
N ASN A 4 -10.39 -13.13 -10.78
CA ASN A 4 -8.94 -13.28 -10.62
C ASN A 4 -8.25 -11.99 -10.11
N ILE A 5 -8.26 -11.73 -8.79
CA ILE A 5 -7.32 -10.73 -8.22
C ILE A 5 -5.93 -11.35 -8.21
N LYS A 6 -4.97 -10.70 -8.89
CA LYS A 6 -3.57 -11.12 -8.96
C LYS A 6 -2.66 -10.08 -8.34
N VAL A 7 -1.62 -10.55 -7.67
CA VAL A 7 -0.50 -9.70 -7.26
C VAL A 7 0.41 -9.52 -8.48
N THR A 8 0.52 -8.30 -8.99
CA THR A 8 1.34 -8.00 -10.17
C THR A 8 2.73 -7.49 -9.78
N GLN A 9 2.88 -6.90 -8.59
CA GLN A 9 4.17 -6.43 -8.09
C GLN A 9 4.22 -6.48 -6.57
N VAL A 10 5.39 -6.83 -6.04
CA VAL A 10 5.75 -6.70 -4.63
C VAL A 10 7.18 -6.17 -4.54
N SER A 11 7.40 -5.07 -3.84
CA SER A 11 8.72 -4.53 -3.51
C SER A 11 8.84 -4.21 -2.03
N GLN A 12 10.01 -4.48 -1.45
CA GLN A 12 10.30 -4.06 -0.08
C GLN A 12 10.75 -2.60 -0.10
N GLU A 13 10.11 -1.77 0.71
CA GLU A 13 10.34 -0.32 0.75
C GLU A 13 10.40 0.20 2.19
N THR A 14 10.88 1.43 2.35
CA THR A 14 10.94 2.11 3.65
C THR A 14 10.13 3.40 3.59
N TRP A 15 9.16 3.52 4.49
CA TRP A 15 8.24 4.66 4.55
C TRP A 15 8.72 5.74 5.51
N PRO A 16 8.36 7.02 5.28
CA PRO A 16 8.86 8.13 6.08
C PRO A 16 8.19 8.27 7.46
N ASN A 17 7.04 7.61 7.68
CA ASN A 17 6.25 7.73 8.91
C ASN A 17 5.38 6.47 9.14
N THR A 18 4.75 6.39 10.32
CA THR A 18 3.87 5.26 10.67
C THR A 18 2.58 5.16 9.85
N CYS A 19 2.24 6.19 9.07
CA CYS A 19 1.14 6.17 8.11
C CYS A 19 1.60 5.77 6.71
N LEU A 20 2.82 5.25 6.60
CA LEU A 20 3.40 4.74 5.36
C LEU A 20 3.55 5.82 4.27
N GLY A 21 3.67 7.08 4.69
CA GLY A 21 3.70 8.24 3.79
C GLY A 21 2.33 8.65 3.23
N LEU A 22 1.24 8.06 3.72
CA LEU A 22 -0.14 8.29 3.29
C LEU A 22 -1.01 8.76 4.47
N ALA A 23 -0.57 9.84 5.10
CA ALA A 23 -1.32 10.48 6.18
C ALA A 23 -2.60 11.12 5.64
N ASN A 24 -3.72 10.96 6.34
CA ASN A 24 -4.92 11.74 6.07
C ASN A 24 -4.78 13.17 6.60
N SER A 25 -5.64 14.09 6.14
CA SER A 25 -5.56 15.53 6.42
C SER A 25 -5.46 15.89 7.92
N ASP A 26 -6.05 15.07 8.80
CA ASP A 26 -6.10 15.30 10.24
C ASP A 26 -5.43 14.17 11.05
N GLU A 27 -4.64 13.31 10.40
CA GLU A 27 -4.04 12.15 11.05
C GLU A 27 -2.63 12.45 11.57
N LEU A 28 -2.43 12.21 12.87
CA LEU A 28 -1.11 12.29 13.49
C LEU A 28 -0.34 10.99 13.27
N CYS A 29 0.71 11.08 12.47
CA CYS A 29 1.59 9.97 12.18
C CYS A 29 2.89 10.07 12.99
N GLY A 30 3.35 8.95 13.55
CA GLY A 30 4.65 8.88 14.20
C GLY A 30 5.77 9.13 13.20
N GLN A 31 6.72 9.99 13.57
CA GLN A 31 7.87 10.36 12.74
C GLN A 31 9.00 9.34 12.90
N ARG A 32 8.92 8.22 12.17
CA ARG A 32 9.93 7.17 12.12
C ARG A 32 9.91 6.49 10.76
N LEU A 33 11.08 6.06 10.29
CA LEU A 33 11.21 5.15 9.16
C LEU A 33 10.58 3.78 9.45
N VAL A 34 9.69 3.33 8.56
CA VAL A 34 9.00 2.04 8.69
C VAL A 34 9.34 1.18 7.48
N GLU A 35 10.05 0.08 7.71
CA GLU A 35 10.21 -0.95 6.68
C GLU A 35 8.86 -1.61 6.38
N GLY A 36 8.63 -1.88 5.11
CA GLY A 36 7.32 -2.29 4.62
C GLY A 36 7.33 -2.85 3.21
N TRP A 37 6.14 -3.06 2.69
CA TRP A 37 5.94 -3.62 1.35
C TRP A 37 5.07 -2.71 0.52
N TYR A 38 5.48 -2.48 -0.72
CA TYR A 38 4.66 -1.88 -1.76
C TYR A 38 4.10 -3.01 -2.64
N ILE A 39 2.78 -3.07 -2.74
CA ILE A 39 2.07 -4.18 -3.39
C ILE A 39 1.12 -3.61 -4.42
N ILE A 40 1.20 -4.11 -5.66
CA ILE A 40 0.22 -3.81 -6.71
C ILE A 40 -0.64 -5.04 -6.96
N LEU A 41 -1.95 -4.86 -6.85
CA LEU A 41 -2.96 -5.85 -7.20
C LEU A 41 -3.65 -5.45 -8.51
N SER A 42 -4.12 -6.42 -9.27
CA SER A 42 -4.96 -6.19 -10.45
C SER A 42 -6.04 -7.24 -10.60
N ASP A 43 -7.20 -6.85 -11.12
CA ASP A 43 -8.27 -7.77 -11.55
C ASP A 43 -8.31 -7.96 -13.08
N GLY A 44 -7.35 -7.37 -13.81
CA GLY A 44 -7.30 -7.33 -15.27
C GLY A 44 -7.87 -6.06 -15.90
N ASN A 45 -8.68 -5.27 -15.17
CA ASN A 45 -9.21 -3.98 -15.62
C ASN A 45 -8.71 -2.82 -14.76
N ASP A 46 -8.64 -3.03 -13.46
CA ASP A 46 -8.19 -2.08 -12.48
C ASP A 46 -6.87 -2.57 -11.85
N THR A 47 -6.09 -1.61 -11.38
CA THR A 47 -4.91 -1.81 -10.54
C THR A 47 -5.06 -1.03 -9.25
N TRP A 48 -4.57 -1.61 -8.17
CA TRP A 48 -4.58 -1.00 -6.85
C TRP A 48 -3.19 -1.09 -6.24
N SER A 49 -2.64 0.04 -5.83
CA SER A 49 -1.38 0.09 -5.09
C SER A 49 -1.65 0.20 -3.59
N TYR A 50 -0.96 -0.64 -2.83
CA TYR A 50 -1.04 -0.71 -1.38
C TYR A 50 0.35 -0.58 -0.78
N ARG A 51 0.41 0.09 0.38
CA ARG A 51 1.60 0.15 1.22
C ARG A 51 1.30 -0.57 2.52
N THR A 52 2.24 -1.38 2.99
CA THR A 52 2.11 -2.08 4.28
C THR A 52 3.36 -1.91 5.14
N ASP A 53 3.28 -2.15 6.44
CA ASP A 53 4.48 -2.38 7.26
C ASP A 53 5.02 -3.80 7.04
N ASN A 54 6.23 -4.07 7.52
CA ASN A 54 6.92 -5.36 7.31
C ASN A 54 6.08 -6.57 7.80
N LYS A 55 5.20 -6.38 8.79
CA LYS A 55 4.34 -7.44 9.34
C LYS A 55 2.92 -7.45 8.78
N GLY A 56 2.57 -6.54 7.87
CA GLY A 56 1.23 -6.41 7.30
C GLY A 56 0.14 -6.02 8.32
N LYS A 57 0.52 -5.43 9.46
CA LYS A 57 -0.39 -4.93 10.50
C LYS A 57 -1.01 -3.58 10.14
N SER A 58 -0.27 -2.75 9.40
CA SER A 58 -0.73 -1.47 8.87
C SER A 58 -0.76 -1.58 7.36
N ILE A 59 -1.92 -1.32 6.76
CA ILE A 59 -2.14 -1.38 5.31
C ILE A 59 -2.82 -0.08 4.89
N ARG A 60 -2.32 0.57 3.84
CA ARG A 60 -2.86 1.80 3.28
C ARG A 60 -3.01 1.67 1.77
N VAL A 61 -4.13 2.18 1.24
CA VAL A 61 -4.34 2.29 -0.19
C VAL A 61 -3.65 3.56 -0.67
N GLU A 62 -2.74 3.42 -1.61
CA GLU A 62 -2.09 4.57 -2.24
C GLU A 62 -2.94 5.09 -3.41
N GLY A 63 -3.48 4.19 -4.24
CA GLY A 63 -4.31 4.59 -5.36
C GLY A 63 -4.99 3.43 -6.06
N LYS A 64 -5.99 3.79 -6.87
CA LYS A 64 -6.65 2.91 -7.84
C LYS A 64 -6.52 3.52 -9.22
N ASN A 65 -6.01 2.76 -10.18
CA ASN A 65 -5.94 3.15 -11.58
C ASN A 65 -6.68 2.14 -12.46
N LYS A 66 -7.25 2.62 -13.55
CA LYS A 66 -7.80 1.76 -14.60
C LYS A 66 -6.72 1.52 -15.65
N ILE A 67 -6.54 0.28 -16.05
CA ILE A 67 -5.61 -0.13 -17.12
C ILE A 67 -6.13 0.40 -18.47
#